data_AF-A0A3D9CLL7-F1
#
_entry.id   AF-A0A3D9CLL7-F1
#
_cell.length_a   1.000
_cell.length_b   1.000
_cell.length_c   1.000
_cell.angle_alpha   90.00
_cell.angle_beta   90.00
_cell.angle_gamma   90.00
#
_symmetry.space_group_name_H-M   'P 1'
#
loop_
_entity.id
_entity.type
_entity.pdbx_description
1 polymer ?
#
loop_
_entity_poly.entity_id
_entity_poly.type
_entity_poly.pdbx_seq_one_letter_code
_entity_poly.pdbx_strand_id
1 'polypeptide(L)'
;MKKHFTGFLAKVEMLRSEKATSDKNGLMPVILVGIAGEIPSRTVISGTYASNMNLEAGSVYLFQGEELEEDPMFGRQFSFRTISKELSAIETLQASSYVGKLRIIDVDSSDFTAEIPEGHLQLG
;
A
#
# COMPACT_ATOMS: atom_id res chain seq x y z
N MET A 1 -9.19 13.30 -9.06
CA MET A 1 -8.45 13.83 -7.89
C MET A 1 -7.44 12.76 -7.48
N LYS A 2 -6.15 13.10 -7.32
CA LYS A 2 -5.13 12.15 -6.83
C LYS A 2 -5.44 11.82 -5.36
N LYS A 3 -5.58 10.54 -4.99
CA LYS A 3 -5.74 10.18 -3.57
C LYS A 3 -4.39 10.25 -2.87
N HIS A 4 -4.34 11.02 -1.79
CA HIS A 4 -3.24 11.02 -0.84
C HIS A 4 -3.62 10.11 0.32
N PHE A 5 -2.76 9.14 0.63
CA PHE A 5 -2.96 8.26 1.77
C PHE A 5 -2.26 8.91 2.96
N THR A 6 -3.02 9.17 4.02
CA THR A 6 -2.56 9.89 5.22
C THR A 6 -1.38 9.20 5.90
N GLY A 7 -1.26 7.88 5.71
CA GLY A 7 -0.17 7.04 6.16
C GLY A 7 -0.66 5.65 6.52
N PHE A 8 0.17 4.63 6.36
CA PHE A 8 -0.12 3.26 6.74
C PHE A 8 1.11 2.60 7.36
N LEU A 9 0.86 1.67 8.27
CA LEU A 9 1.91 0.81 8.83
C LEU A 9 2.01 -0.45 8.01
N ALA A 10 3.23 -0.84 7.66
CA ALA A 10 3.47 -2.11 7.02
C ALA A 10 4.77 -2.76 7.49
N LYS A 11 4.73 -4.09 7.51
CA LYS A 11 5.93 -4.91 7.63
C LYS A 11 6.52 -5.11 6.25
N VAL A 12 7.84 -4.97 6.13
CA VAL A 12 8.56 -5.29 4.90
C VAL A 12 8.87 -6.77 4.90
N GLU A 13 8.50 -7.48 3.84
CA GLU A 13 8.82 -8.89 3.65
C GLU A 13 9.50 -9.11 2.30
N MET A 14 10.40 -10.10 2.24
CA MET A 14 10.96 -10.52 0.96
C MET A 14 9.84 -11.12 0.10
N LEU A 15 9.75 -10.72 -1.18
CA LEU A 15 8.78 -11.32 -2.08
C LEU A 15 9.21 -12.76 -2.43
N ARG A 16 8.61 -13.73 -1.74
CA ARG A 16 8.84 -15.17 -1.97
C ARG A 16 7.80 -15.70 -2.96
N SER A 17 8.05 -15.52 -4.25
CA SER A 17 7.26 -16.11 -5.33
C SER A 17 8.19 -16.79 -6.32
N GLU A 18 7.76 -17.90 -6.92
CA GLU A 18 8.52 -18.57 -8.00
C GLU A 18 8.75 -17.65 -9.21
N LYS A 19 7.91 -16.61 -9.36
CA LYS A 19 8.03 -15.58 -10.40
C LYS A 19 8.79 -14.33 -9.91
N ALA A 20 9.19 -14.26 -8.64
CA ALA A 20 9.95 -13.14 -8.15
C ALA A 20 11.39 -13.24 -8.66
N THR A 21 11.73 -12.37 -9.60
CA THR A 21 13.09 -12.22 -10.11
C THR A 21 13.74 -10.99 -9.52
N SER A 22 15.07 -11.01 -9.40
CA SER A 22 15.82 -9.81 -9.10
C SER A 22 15.59 -8.74 -10.15
N ASP A 23 15.69 -7.48 -9.73
CA ASP A 23 15.66 -6.35 -10.66
C ASP A 23 16.97 -6.27 -11.48
N LYS A 24 17.06 -5.26 -12.35
CA LYS A 24 18.23 -5.02 -13.22
C LYS A 24 19.57 -4.86 -12.47
N ASN A 25 19.53 -4.60 -11.16
CA ASN A 25 20.70 -4.44 -10.31
C ASN A 25 20.97 -5.68 -9.45
N GLY A 26 20.25 -6.78 -9.68
CA GLY A 26 20.42 -8.03 -8.93
C GLY A 26 19.74 -8.03 -7.56
N LEU A 27 18.93 -7.02 -7.22
CA LEU A 27 18.27 -6.91 -5.93
C LEU A 27 16.86 -7.51 -5.98
N MET A 28 16.53 -8.33 -4.98
CA MET A 28 15.22 -8.97 -4.88
C MET A 28 14.14 -7.98 -4.44
N PRO A 29 12.94 -8.03 -5.03
CA PRO A 29 11.83 -7.19 -4.62
C PRO A 29 11.31 -7.57 -3.22
N VAL A 30 10.70 -6.59 -2.56
CA VAL A 30 10.03 -6.73 -1.28
C VAL A 30 8.53 -6.45 -1.44
N ILE A 31 7.72 -6.94 -0.51
CA ILE A 31 6.29 -6.67 -0.42
C ILE A 31 6.00 -5.98 0.91
N LEU A 32 5.13 -4.97 0.87
CA LEU A 32 4.62 -4.34 2.10
C LEU A 32 3.36 -5.06 2.56
N VAL A 33 3.43 -5.65 3.75
CA VAL A 33 2.32 -6.32 4.41
C VAL A 33 1.67 -5.33 5.38
N GLY A 34 0.47 -4.85 5.03
CA GLY A 34 -0.25 -3.86 5.81
C GLY A 34 -0.60 -4.35 7.22
N ILE A 35 -0.38 -3.49 8.21
CA ILE A 35 -0.72 -3.71 9.63
C ILE A 35 -1.89 -2.80 10.03
N ALA A 36 -1.84 -1.53 9.61
CA ALA A 36 -2.82 -0.51 9.99
C ALA A 36 -2.86 0.63 8.94
N GLY A 37 -3.92 1.41 8.93
CA GLY A 37 -4.13 2.50 7.97
C GLY A 37 -4.66 2.06 6.60
N GLU A 38 -4.69 2.99 5.64
CA GLU A 38 -5.15 2.74 4.27
C GLU A 38 -3.97 2.34 3.36
N ILE A 39 -4.02 1.14 2.78
CA ILE A 39 -2.97 0.61 1.90
C ILE A 39 -3.59 0.12 0.59
N PRO A 40 -3.02 0.40 -0.60
CA PRO A 40 -3.50 -0.21 -1.84
C PRO A 40 -3.23 -1.72 -1.87
N SER A 41 -3.94 -2.50 -2.69
CA SER A 41 -3.70 -3.94 -2.84
C SER A 41 -2.38 -4.28 -3.55
N ARG A 42 -1.83 -3.36 -4.34
CA ARG A 42 -0.55 -3.53 -5.07
C ARG A 42 0.61 -2.86 -4.32
N THR A 43 1.36 -3.65 -3.54
CA THR A 43 2.39 -3.15 -2.60
C THR A 43 3.78 -3.75 -2.78
N VAL A 44 4.08 -4.22 -3.99
CA VAL A 44 5.41 -4.74 -4.33
C VAL A 44 6.34 -3.59 -4.68
N ILE A 45 7.54 -3.60 -4.08
CA ILE A 45 8.58 -2.61 -4.27
C ILE A 45 9.83 -3.30 -4.85
N SER A 46 10.45 -2.69 -5.87
CA SER A 46 11.68 -3.22 -6.45
C SER A 46 12.84 -3.20 -5.45
N GLY A 47 13.76 -4.16 -5.56
CA GLY A 47 14.87 -4.30 -4.61
C GLY A 47 15.76 -3.05 -4.53
N THR A 48 16.01 -2.41 -5.67
CA THR A 48 16.75 -1.13 -5.74
C THR A 48 16.02 -0.02 -4.99
N TYR A 49 14.70 0.09 -5.15
CA TYR A 49 13.95 1.15 -4.48
C TYR A 49 13.89 0.89 -2.97
N ALA A 50 13.70 -0.37 -2.56
CA ALA A 50 13.75 -0.78 -1.16
C ALA A 50 15.12 -0.49 -0.53
N SER A 51 16.21 -0.81 -1.23
CA SER A 51 17.59 -0.52 -0.80
C SER A 51 17.84 0.99 -0.64
N ASN A 52 17.39 1.80 -1.61
CA ASN A 52 17.51 3.26 -1.53
C ASN A 52 16.75 3.88 -0.35
N MET A 53 15.66 3.24 0.09
CA MET A 53 14.90 3.63 1.28
C MET A 53 15.45 3.03 2.59
N ASN A 54 16.52 2.23 2.52
CA ASN A 54 17.07 1.45 3.64
C ASN A 54 16.01 0.57 4.32
N LEU A 55 15.17 -0.07 3.51
CA LEU A 55 14.18 -1.02 4.02
C LEU A 55 14.83 -2.36 4.34
N GLU A 56 14.59 -2.85 5.54
CA GLU A 56 15.04 -4.17 5.99
C GLU A 56 13.86 -5.14 6.05
N ALA A 57 14.03 -6.33 5.48
CA ALA A 57 13.02 -7.38 5.54
C ALA A 57 12.87 -7.89 6.98
N GLY A 58 11.63 -8.01 7.44
CA GLY A 58 11.29 -8.35 8.82
C GLY A 58 10.91 -7.13 9.66
N SER A 59 11.34 -5.92 9.27
CA SER A 59 11.13 -4.68 10.01
C SER A 59 9.80 -4.01 9.67
N VAL A 60 9.30 -3.18 10.60
CA VAL A 60 8.04 -2.44 10.47
C VAL A 60 8.32 -0.96 10.34
N TYR A 61 7.62 -0.29 9.41
CA TYR A 61 7.78 1.15 9.18
C TYR A 61 6.42 1.82 8.98
N LEU A 62 6.40 3.13 9.19
CA LEU A 62 5.33 4.01 8.76
C LEU A 62 5.62 4.50 7.34
N PHE A 63 4.67 4.27 6.45
CA PHE A 63 4.73 4.66 5.05
C PHE A 63 3.71 5.76 4.76
N GLN A 64 4.07 6.61 3.82
CA GLN A 64 3.15 7.48 3.12
C GLN A 64 2.99 6.97 1.69
N GLY A 65 1.74 6.91 1.22
CA GLY A 65 1.39 6.51 -0.13
C GLY A 65 0.83 7.68 -0.93
N GLU A 66 1.24 7.78 -2.19
CA GLU A 66 0.68 8.74 -3.14
C GLU A 66 0.22 8.00 -4.39
N GLU A 67 -1.02 8.24 -4.80
CA GLU A 67 -1.49 7.79 -6.10
C GLU A 67 -0.86 8.66 -7.20
N LEU A 68 -0.19 8.00 -8.14
CA LEU A 68 0.39 8.62 -9.31
C LEU A 68 -0.64 8.74 -10.43
N GLU A 69 -0.24 9.33 -11.55
CA GLU A 69 -1.07 9.33 -12.75
C GLU A 69 -1.31 7.91 -13.23
N GLU A 70 -2.54 7.66 -13.65
CA GLU A 70 -2.94 6.38 -14.20
C GLU A 70 -2.19 6.13 -15.52
N ASP A 71 -1.60 4.94 -15.63
CA ASP A 71 -0.93 4.53 -16.85
C ASP A 71 -1.94 3.80 -17.76
N PRO A 72 -2.07 4.18 -19.04
CA PRO A 72 -3.03 3.55 -19.95
C PRO A 72 -2.87 2.03 -20.12
N MET A 73 -1.68 1.49 -19.85
CA MET A 73 -1.35 0.07 -19.97
C MET A 73 -1.38 -0.67 -18.62
N PHE A 74 -0.96 -0.02 -17.53
CA PHE A 74 -0.78 -0.65 -16.22
C PHE A 74 -1.82 -0.25 -15.16
N GLY A 75 -2.72 0.68 -15.50
CA GLY A 75 -3.77 1.20 -14.64
C GLY A 75 -3.23 2.09 -13.53
N ARG A 76 -3.93 2.10 -12.39
CA ARG A 76 -3.60 2.93 -11.22
C ARG A 76 -2.22 2.59 -10.68
N GLN A 77 -1.41 3.63 -10.43
CA GLN A 77 -0.05 3.50 -9.91
C GLN A 77 0.09 4.19 -8.55
N PHE A 78 0.99 3.65 -7.72
CA PHE A 78 1.23 4.16 -6.37
C PHE A 78 2.73 4.29 -6.11
N SER A 79 3.10 5.37 -5.44
CA SER A 79 4.43 5.61 -4.90
C SER A 79 4.38 5.50 -3.38
N PHE A 80 5.36 4.80 -2.80
CA PHE A 80 5.47 4.65 -1.35
C PHE A 80 6.78 5.26 -0.87
N ARG A 81 6.72 5.97 0.25
CA ARG A 81 7.91 6.50 0.93
C ARG A 81 7.85 6.17 2.41
N THR A 82 8.98 5.78 2.98
CA THR A 82 9.10 5.67 4.43
C THR A 82 9.13 7.07 5.03
N ILE A 83 8.38 7.28 6.12
CA ILE A 83 8.39 8.53 6.88
C ILE A 83 8.88 8.31 8.33
N SER A 84 9.23 7.08 8.67
CA SER A 84 9.86 6.70 9.94
C SER A 84 11.12 5.87 9.70
N LYS A 85 11.91 5.71 10.76
CA LYS A 85 12.84 4.59 10.89
C LYS A 85 12.07 3.30 11.18
N GLU A 86 12.80 2.20 11.34
CA GLU A 86 12.22 0.97 11.90
C GLU A 86 11.53 1.27 13.23
N LEU A 87 10.32 0.74 13.39
CA LEU A 87 9.51 0.87 14.59
C LEU A 87 9.63 -0.38 15.45
N SER A 88 9.84 -0.17 16.74
CA SER A 88 9.67 -1.21 17.76
C SER A 88 8.21 -1.65 17.87
N ALA A 89 7.97 -2.73 18.61
CA ALA A 89 6.61 -3.22 18.87
C ALA A 89 5.72 -2.16 19.55
N ILE A 90 6.26 -1.40 20.50
CA ILE A 90 5.51 -0.35 21.20
C ILE A 90 5.16 0.80 20.25
N GLU A 91 6.14 1.27 19.47
CA GLU A 91 5.91 2.34 18.49
C GLU A 91 4.93 1.91 17.40
N THR A 92 4.97 0.63 16.99
CA THR A 92 4.00 0.06 16.03
C THR A 92 2.58 0.13 16.58
N LEU A 93 2.37 -0.25 17.85
CA LEU A 93 1.05 -0.18 18.48
C LEU A 93 0.56 1.27 18.62
N GLN A 94 1.46 2.19 18.99
CA GLN A 94 1.14 3.61 19.08
C GLN A 94 0.79 4.17 17.71
N ALA A 95 1.62 3.96 16.70
CA ALA A 95 1.36 4.43 15.34
C ALA A 95 0.06 3.83 14.76
N SER A 96 -0.28 2.58 15.10
CA SER A 96 -1.52 1.91 14.66
C SER A 96 -2.76 2.62 15.19
N SER A 97 -2.72 3.18 16.40
CA SER A 97 -3.84 3.93 16.95
C SER A 97 -4.05 5.28 16.25
N TYR A 98 -2.99 5.87 15.70
CA TYR A 98 -3.08 7.12 14.92
C TYR A 98 -3.56 6.91 13.49
N VAL A 99 -3.03 5.91 12.77
CA VAL A 99 -3.42 5.65 11.36
C VAL A 99 -4.75 4.92 11.23
N GLY A 100 -5.22 4.30 12.33
CA GLY A 100 -6.49 3.59 12.39
C GLY A 100 -6.45 2.19 11.80
N LYS A 101 -7.63 1.57 11.69
CA LYS A 101 -7.75 0.16 11.24
C LYS A 101 -7.26 -0.02 9.81
N LEU A 102 -6.65 -1.18 9.55
CA LEU A 102 -6.22 -1.58 8.22
C LEU A 102 -7.42 -1.59 7.26
N ARG A 103 -7.29 -0.87 6.15
CA ARG A 103 -8.22 -0.88 5.02
C ARG A 103 -7.42 -1.05 3.74
N ILE A 104 -7.70 -2.13 3.02
CA ILE A 104 -7.08 -2.41 1.73
C ILE A 104 -7.93 -1.73 0.65
N ILE A 105 -7.32 -0.84 -0.11
CA ILE A 105 -7.94 -0.19 -1.25
C ILE A 105 -7.62 -1.03 -2.47
N ASP A 106 -8.65 -1.65 -3.04
CA ASP A 106 -8.48 -2.41 -4.26
C ASP A 106 -8.16 -1.45 -5.43
N VAL A 107 -7.11 -1.81 -6.16
CA VAL A 107 -6.60 -1.05 -7.30
C VAL A 107 -7.14 -1.57 -8.62
N ASP A 108 -7.62 -2.82 -8.65
CA ASP A 108 -8.17 -3.47 -9.84
C ASP A 108 -9.70 -3.38 -9.87
N SER A 109 -10.35 -3.05 -8.74
CA SER A 109 -11.78 -2.73 -8.69
C SER A 109 -12.08 -1.41 -9.40
N SER A 110 -12.78 -1.50 -10.54
CA SER A 110 -13.45 -0.38 -11.19
C SER A 110 -14.79 -0.10 -10.49
N ASP A 111 -14.77 0.18 -9.19
CA ASP A 111 -16.01 0.51 -8.48
C ASP A 111 -16.47 1.91 -8.87
N PHE A 112 -17.24 1.97 -9.96
CA PHE A 112 -18.33 2.93 -10.09
C PHE A 112 -19.22 2.72 -8.86
N THR A 113 -19.18 3.66 -7.92
CA THR A 113 -20.30 3.87 -7.01
C THR A 113 -21.50 4.26 -7.86
N ALA A 114 -22.26 3.28 -8.32
CA ALA A 114 -23.64 3.51 -8.69
C ALA A 114 -24.35 3.90 -7.39
N GLU A 115 -24.54 5.21 -7.22
CA GLU A 115 -25.52 5.73 -6.28
C GLU A 115 -26.83 5.00 -6.58
N ILE A 116 -27.30 4.15 -5.67
CA ILE A 116 -28.66 3.65 -5.73
C ILE A 116 -29.54 4.88 -5.49
N PRO A 117 -30.33 5.34 -6.47
CA PRO A 117 -31.29 6.40 -6.19
C PRO A 117 -32.33 5.77 -5.26
N GLU A 118 -32.38 6.23 -4.01
CA GLU A 118 -33.51 5.95 -3.13
C GLU A 118 -34.77 6.57 -3.76
N GLY A 119 -35.53 5.76 -4.48
CA GLY A 119 -36.75 6.24 -5.09
C GLY A 119 -37.38 5.28 -6.07
N HIS A 120 -37.88 4.14 -5.60
CA HIS A 120 -39.10 3.52 -6.11
C HIS A 120 -39.56 2.35 -5.20
N LEU A 121 -40.13 2.72 -4.06
CA LEU A 121 -41.22 1.93 -3.45
C LEU A 121 -42.51 2.65 -3.85
N GLN A 122 -43.05 2.27 -5.01
CA GLN A 122 -44.43 2.58 -5.36
C GLN A 122 -45.18 1.24 -5.39
N LEU A 123 -45.80 0.91 -4.25
CA LEU A 123 -46.78 -0.15 -4.14
C LEU A 123 -48.03 0.32 -4.89
N GLY A 124 -48.33 -0.34 -6.00
CA GLY A 124 -49.63 -0.36 -6.65
C GLY A 124 -50.20 -1.77 -6.57
#